data_AF-A0AAW9N4Z3-F1
#
_entry.id   AF-A0AAW9N4Z3-F1
#
_cell.length_a   1.000
_cell.length_b   1.000
_cell.length_c   1.000
_cell.angle_alpha   90.00
_cell.angle_beta   90.00
_cell.angle_gamma   90.00
#
_symmetry.space_group_name_H-M   'P 1'
#
loop_
_entity.id
_entity.type
_entity.pdbx_description
1 polymer ?
#
loop_
_entity_poly.entity_id
_entity_poly.type
_entity_poly.pdbx_seq_one_letter_code
_entity_poly.pdbx_strand_id
1 'polypeptide(L)'
;MSLEESRRLSGGYFFQGPNIYTVLTPSQRVTADLLTRSGKLHNYVDEKDLVPIGYSKDKPMVGRMRPVLSKKVGWVDQHMWGGYQYDQFGNVLFDTKGEPDVIGLETQQRLAGIENVKRHFLAKGSLSSAQKIFLDASQAKAITSGYKKTVETEISELKKWFQTEIRNANELWQTTKLDARYWGASLTHYEELEALDSLGVTERSIRIDPVNEYERTVATFRKSEEELERLLRNIEQTSNRQVDSDHELSHYLF
;
A
#
# COMPACT_ATOMS: atom_id res chain seq x y z
N MET A 1 -2.62 -30.82 -10.96
CA MET A 1 -1.29 -30.19 -11.01
C MET A 1 -0.73 -30.11 -9.60
N SER A 2 0.50 -30.56 -9.39
CA SER A 2 1.21 -30.51 -8.10
C SER A 2 1.90 -29.16 -7.89
N LEU A 3 2.35 -28.89 -6.65
CA LEU A 3 3.20 -27.73 -6.34
C LEU A 3 4.50 -27.74 -7.14
N GLU A 4 5.10 -28.91 -7.34
CA GLU A 4 6.34 -29.06 -8.09
C GLU A 4 6.15 -28.76 -9.57
N GLU A 5 5.10 -29.30 -10.18
CA GLU A 5 4.74 -28.99 -11.58
C GLU A 5 4.49 -27.50 -11.77
N SER A 6 3.87 -26.84 -10.79
CA SER A 6 3.61 -25.40 -10.86
C SER A 6 4.90 -24.59 -10.97
N ARG A 7 6.04 -25.05 -10.45
CA ARG A 7 7.32 -24.32 -10.51
C ARG A 7 7.82 -24.07 -11.94
N ARG A 8 7.37 -24.89 -12.90
CA ARG A 8 7.68 -24.73 -14.32
C ARG A 8 6.94 -23.56 -14.99
N LEU A 9 5.91 -23.02 -14.35
CA LEU A 9 5.16 -21.86 -14.82
C LEU A 9 5.70 -20.59 -14.17
N SER A 10 6.23 -19.68 -14.99
CA SER A 10 6.66 -18.36 -14.51
C SER A 10 5.49 -17.49 -14.09
N GLY A 11 4.36 -17.58 -14.80
CA GLY A 11 3.12 -16.87 -14.47
C GLY A 11 2.18 -16.77 -15.67
N GLY A 12 0.96 -16.31 -15.43
CA GLY A 12 -0.06 -15.98 -16.42
C GLY A 12 -0.61 -14.59 -16.15
N TYR A 13 -0.66 -13.76 -17.19
CA TYR A 13 -1.04 -12.36 -17.11
C TYR A 13 -2.19 -12.12 -18.10
N PHE A 14 -3.36 -11.80 -17.55
CA PHE A 14 -4.59 -11.61 -18.31
C PHE A 14 -5.03 -10.15 -18.23
N PHE A 15 -5.66 -9.64 -19.29
CA PHE A 15 -6.00 -8.23 -19.44
C PHE A 15 -7.45 -8.11 -19.87
N GLN A 16 -8.24 -7.31 -19.14
CA GLN A 16 -9.61 -6.92 -19.49
C GLN A 16 -10.62 -8.06 -19.75
N GLY A 17 -10.29 -9.29 -19.34
CA GLY A 17 -11.19 -10.44 -19.46
C GLY A 17 -12.16 -10.56 -18.28
N PRO A 18 -13.29 -11.25 -18.43
CA PRO A 18 -14.18 -11.58 -17.31
C PRO A 18 -13.55 -12.63 -16.39
N ASN A 19 -13.98 -12.67 -15.13
CA ASN A 19 -13.58 -13.73 -14.20
C ASN A 19 -14.22 -15.08 -14.59
N ILE A 20 -13.40 -16.02 -15.04
CA ILE A 20 -13.85 -17.34 -15.51
C ILE A 20 -14.03 -18.38 -14.40
N TYR A 21 -13.82 -18.04 -13.12
CA TYR A 21 -13.79 -19.04 -12.04
C TYR A 21 -15.06 -19.90 -11.96
N THR A 22 -16.23 -19.30 -12.20
CA THR A 22 -17.52 -19.98 -12.08
C THR A 22 -17.77 -20.99 -13.19
N VAL A 23 -17.13 -20.86 -14.35
CA VAL A 23 -17.27 -21.79 -15.49
C VAL A 23 -16.29 -22.96 -15.42
N LEU A 24 -15.33 -22.94 -14.49
CA LEU A 24 -14.36 -24.02 -14.32
C LEU A 24 -14.98 -25.26 -13.67
N THR A 25 -14.52 -26.44 -14.09
CA THR A 25 -14.81 -27.70 -13.40
C THR A 25 -14.18 -27.72 -12.00
N PRO A 26 -14.64 -28.59 -11.08
CA PRO A 26 -14.05 -28.68 -9.74
C PRO A 26 -12.52 -28.91 -9.74
N SER A 27 -12.00 -29.78 -10.62
CA SER A 27 -10.55 -30.05 -10.71
C SER A 27 -9.77 -28.87 -11.29
N GLN A 28 -10.35 -28.13 -12.23
CA GLN A 28 -9.75 -26.89 -12.76
C GLN A 28 -9.69 -25.80 -11.68
N ARG A 29 -10.71 -25.68 -10.83
CA ARG A 29 -10.71 -24.72 -9.71
C ARG A 29 -9.60 -24.98 -8.72
N VAL A 30 -9.36 -26.25 -8.33
CA VAL A 30 -8.23 -26.61 -7.47
C VAL A 30 -6.89 -26.15 -8.05
N THR A 31 -6.71 -26.31 -9.36
CA THR A 31 -5.52 -25.87 -10.08
C THR A 31 -5.42 -24.35 -10.14
N ALA A 32 -6.52 -23.67 -10.45
CA ALA A 32 -6.60 -22.21 -10.46
C ALA A 32 -6.27 -21.63 -9.07
N ASP A 33 -6.87 -22.14 -8.00
CA ASP A 33 -6.63 -21.71 -6.63
C ASP A 33 -5.18 -21.88 -6.20
N LEU A 34 -4.53 -22.97 -6.62
CA LEU A 34 -3.11 -23.20 -6.37
C LEU A 34 -2.25 -22.12 -7.05
N LEU A 35 -2.51 -21.83 -8.31
CA LEU A 35 -1.76 -20.84 -9.08
C LEU A 35 -2.05 -19.40 -8.62
N THR A 36 -3.29 -19.10 -8.24
CA THR A 36 -3.70 -17.81 -7.66
C THR A 36 -3.00 -17.57 -6.32
N ARG A 37 -3.05 -18.55 -5.41
CA ARG A 37 -2.45 -18.41 -4.07
C ARG A 37 -0.92 -18.34 -4.13
N SER A 38 -0.29 -19.09 -5.04
CA SER A 38 1.15 -18.99 -5.30
C SER A 38 1.59 -17.71 -6.03
N GLY A 39 0.65 -16.81 -6.37
CA GLY A 39 0.97 -15.52 -6.97
C GLY A 39 1.42 -15.62 -8.42
N LYS A 40 1.00 -16.67 -9.16
CA LYS A 40 1.40 -16.90 -10.55
C LYS A 40 0.41 -16.33 -11.56
N LEU A 41 -0.86 -16.20 -11.20
CA LEU A 41 -1.89 -15.70 -12.11
C LEU A 41 -2.32 -14.29 -11.69
N HIS A 42 -2.41 -13.39 -12.66
CA HIS A 42 -2.76 -11.99 -12.45
C HIS A 42 -3.77 -11.52 -13.50
N ASN A 43 -4.80 -10.79 -13.08
CA ASN A 43 -5.76 -10.14 -13.98
C ASN A 43 -5.64 -8.63 -13.83
N TYR A 44 -5.24 -7.95 -14.89
CA TYR A 44 -5.20 -6.51 -14.98
C TYR A 44 -6.58 -6.03 -15.37
N VAL A 45 -7.24 -5.35 -14.43
CA VAL A 45 -8.64 -4.97 -14.54
C VAL A 45 -8.76 -3.47 -14.43
N ASP A 46 -9.35 -2.86 -15.45
CA ASP A 46 -9.74 -1.46 -15.43
C ASP A 46 -11.17 -1.32 -14.92
N GLU A 47 -11.35 -0.64 -13.79
CA GLU A 47 -12.69 -0.37 -13.23
C GLU A 47 -13.57 0.49 -14.15
N LYS A 48 -13.00 1.14 -15.17
CA LYS A 48 -13.73 1.92 -16.18
C LYS A 48 -14.14 1.10 -17.41
N ASP A 49 -13.63 -0.12 -17.56
CA ASP A 49 -14.06 -1.06 -18.60
C ASP A 49 -15.28 -1.86 -18.11
N LEU A 50 -16.25 -2.08 -19.00
CA LEU A 50 -17.49 -2.79 -18.71
C LEU A 50 -17.37 -4.31 -18.92
N VAL A 51 -16.33 -4.78 -19.63
CA VAL A 51 -16.13 -6.21 -19.94
C VAL A 51 -15.58 -7.03 -18.75
N PRO A 52 -14.66 -6.53 -17.90
CA PRO A 52 -14.09 -7.26 -16.77
C PRO A 52 -15.10 -7.47 -15.64
N ILE A 53 -16.04 -8.38 -15.84
CA ILE A 53 -17.10 -8.69 -14.89
C ILE A 53 -16.71 -9.85 -13.96
N GLY A 54 -17.33 -9.89 -12.78
CA GLY A 54 -17.22 -11.02 -11.86
C GLY A 54 -16.03 -10.97 -10.88
N TYR A 55 -15.30 -9.86 -10.83
CA TYR A 55 -14.27 -9.61 -9.81
C TYR A 55 -14.86 -8.89 -8.59
N SER A 56 -14.49 -9.35 -7.40
CA SER A 56 -14.67 -8.64 -6.12
C SER A 56 -13.83 -9.34 -5.05
N LYS A 57 -13.49 -8.64 -3.95
CA LYS A 57 -12.68 -9.20 -2.85
C LYS A 57 -13.28 -10.48 -2.27
N ASP A 58 -14.60 -10.58 -2.20
CA ASP A 58 -15.32 -11.71 -1.59
C ASP A 58 -15.69 -12.82 -2.58
N LYS A 59 -15.29 -12.72 -3.85
CA LYS A 59 -15.61 -13.73 -4.87
C LYS A 59 -14.36 -14.54 -5.22
N PRO A 60 -14.50 -15.86 -5.40
CA PRO A 60 -13.40 -16.66 -5.90
C PRO A 60 -13.08 -16.26 -7.35
N MET A 61 -11.80 -16.22 -7.67
CA MET A 61 -11.30 -15.72 -8.95
C MET A 61 -10.08 -16.52 -9.41
N VAL A 62 -9.96 -16.68 -10.73
CA VAL A 62 -8.75 -17.22 -11.33
C VAL A 62 -7.73 -16.09 -11.43
N GLY A 63 -6.65 -16.16 -10.65
CA GLY A 63 -5.62 -15.13 -10.54
C GLY A 63 -5.98 -13.96 -9.64
N ARG A 64 -4.94 -13.29 -9.13
CA ARG A 64 -5.10 -12.11 -8.28
C ARG A 64 -5.55 -10.92 -9.15
N MET A 65 -6.59 -10.22 -8.73
CA MET A 65 -7.01 -8.98 -9.37
C MET A 65 -5.93 -7.91 -9.16
N ARG A 66 -5.60 -7.19 -10.23
CA ARG A 66 -4.66 -6.06 -10.28
C ARG A 66 -5.41 -4.85 -10.84
N PRO A 67 -5.96 -3.98 -9.98
CA PRO A 67 -6.70 -2.82 -10.44
C PRO A 67 -5.74 -1.83 -11.09
N VAL A 68 -5.97 -1.51 -12.36
CA VAL A 68 -5.07 -0.59 -13.09
C VAL A 68 -5.50 0.86 -12.90
N LEU A 69 -4.52 1.75 -12.82
CA LEU A 69 -4.76 3.18 -12.90
C LEU A 69 -5.07 3.52 -14.36
N SER A 70 -6.26 4.06 -14.60
CA SER A 70 -6.74 4.34 -15.96
C SER A 70 -7.33 5.73 -16.12
N LYS A 71 -7.16 6.31 -17.31
CA LYS A 71 -7.94 7.46 -17.80
C LYS A 71 -9.19 6.96 -18.52
N LYS A 72 -10.24 7.79 -18.50
CA LYS A 72 -11.47 7.52 -19.25
C LYS A 72 -11.24 7.83 -20.73
N VAL A 73 -11.51 6.84 -21.58
CA VAL A 73 -11.41 6.94 -23.05
C VAL A 73 -12.67 6.37 -23.70
N GLY A 74 -12.70 6.27 -25.03
CA GLY A 74 -13.80 5.60 -25.75
C GLY A 74 -13.91 4.13 -25.32
N TRP A 75 -15.12 3.56 -25.37
CA TRP A 75 -15.37 2.22 -24.82
C TRP A 75 -14.51 1.11 -25.46
N VAL A 76 -14.27 1.17 -26.78
CA VAL A 76 -13.37 0.22 -27.48
C VAL A 76 -11.95 0.38 -26.97
N ASP A 77 -11.46 1.61 -26.87
CA ASP A 77 -10.10 1.89 -26.41
C ASP A 77 -9.94 1.51 -24.94
N GLN A 78 -10.97 1.68 -24.12
CA GLN A 78 -10.96 1.29 -22.71
C GLN A 78 -10.74 -0.22 -22.59
N HIS A 79 -11.46 -0.99 -23.41
CA HIS A 79 -11.30 -2.45 -23.49
C HIS A 79 -9.96 -2.87 -24.11
N MET A 80 -9.41 -2.06 -25.02
CA MET A 80 -8.09 -2.25 -25.63
C MET A 80 -6.96 -1.51 -24.88
N TRP A 81 -7.15 -1.28 -23.57
CA TRP A 81 -6.10 -0.85 -22.63
C TRP A 81 -5.59 0.58 -22.91
N GLY A 82 -6.25 1.32 -23.80
CA GLY A 82 -5.94 2.71 -24.14
C GLY A 82 -6.13 3.68 -22.97
N GLY A 83 -6.87 3.26 -21.95
CA GLY A 83 -6.96 3.99 -20.68
C GLY A 83 -5.78 3.76 -19.74
N TYR A 84 -5.01 2.68 -19.89
CA TYR A 84 -3.96 2.30 -18.93
C TYR A 84 -2.90 3.38 -18.84
N GLN A 85 -2.44 3.66 -17.62
CA GLN A 85 -1.34 4.58 -17.38
C GLN A 85 -0.06 3.79 -17.15
N TYR A 86 1.06 4.37 -17.58
CA TYR A 86 2.37 3.74 -17.49
C TYR A 86 3.37 4.67 -16.81
N ASP A 87 4.34 4.11 -16.12
CA ASP A 87 5.52 4.86 -15.69
C ASP A 87 6.48 5.09 -16.87
N GLN A 88 7.50 5.91 -16.63
CA GLN A 88 8.57 6.21 -17.59
C GLN A 88 9.39 4.99 -18.05
N PHE A 89 9.30 3.87 -17.34
CA PHE A 89 9.98 2.62 -17.68
C PHE A 89 9.06 1.68 -18.49
N GLY A 90 7.82 2.09 -18.77
CA GLY A 90 6.83 1.32 -19.51
C GLY A 90 6.04 0.33 -18.65
N ASN A 91 6.12 0.42 -17.32
CA ASN A 91 5.35 -0.45 -16.43
C ASN A 91 3.94 0.09 -16.20
N VAL A 92 2.97 -0.79 -16.04
CA VAL A 92 1.58 -0.42 -15.75
C VAL A 92 1.49 0.21 -14.35
N LEU A 93 0.79 1.33 -14.26
CA LEU A 93 0.42 1.93 -12.97
C LEU A 93 -0.85 1.28 -12.44
N PHE A 94 -0.88 1.05 -11.13
CA PHE A 94 -2.01 0.44 -10.45
C PHE A 94 -2.80 1.47 -9.65
N ASP A 95 -4.10 1.24 -9.48
CA ASP A 95 -4.89 1.94 -8.47
C ASP A 95 -4.57 1.32 -7.10
N THR A 96 -3.46 1.77 -6.52
CA THR A 96 -2.87 1.20 -5.30
C THR A 96 -3.62 1.69 -4.06
N LYS A 97 -4.91 1.41 -3.90
CA LYS A 97 -5.69 1.71 -2.67
C LYS A 97 -5.17 0.92 -1.44
N GLY A 98 -3.88 1.03 -1.13
CA GLY A 98 -3.19 0.45 0.02
C GLY A 98 -2.97 -1.06 -0.05
N GLU A 99 -3.20 -1.75 -1.18
CA GLU A 99 -3.07 -3.21 -1.19
C GLU A 99 -1.59 -3.64 -1.22
N PRO A 100 -1.04 -4.29 -0.16
CA PRO A 100 0.40 -4.53 -0.05
C PRO A 100 0.98 -5.39 -1.18
N ASP A 101 0.20 -6.37 -1.66
CA ASP A 101 0.60 -7.23 -2.79
C ASP A 101 0.67 -6.45 -4.12
N VAL A 102 -0.18 -5.42 -4.29
CA VAL A 102 -0.13 -4.55 -5.48
C VAL A 102 1.07 -3.59 -5.39
N ILE A 103 1.36 -3.04 -4.20
CA ILE A 103 2.53 -2.19 -3.95
C ILE A 103 3.83 -2.97 -4.23
N GLY A 104 3.92 -4.20 -3.74
CA GLY A 104 5.07 -5.09 -3.99
C GLY A 104 5.26 -5.38 -5.48
N LEU A 105 4.17 -5.70 -6.20
CA LEU A 105 4.22 -5.92 -7.64
C LEU A 105 4.67 -4.68 -8.42
N GLU A 106 4.11 -3.50 -8.11
CA GLU A 106 4.49 -2.24 -8.74
C GLU A 106 5.99 -1.96 -8.56
N THR A 107 6.51 -2.20 -7.34
CA THR A 107 7.94 -2.04 -7.03
C THR A 107 8.80 -2.98 -7.87
N GLN A 108 8.40 -4.25 -7.99
CA GLN A 108 9.13 -5.23 -8.81
C GLN A 108 9.14 -4.87 -10.30
N GLN A 109 8.01 -4.39 -10.84
CA GLN A 109 7.93 -3.94 -12.22
C GLN A 109 8.86 -2.73 -12.47
N ARG A 110 8.84 -1.73 -11.58
CA ARG A 110 9.77 -0.60 -11.64
C ARG A 110 11.23 -1.04 -11.67
N LEU A 111 11.62 -1.97 -10.79
CA LEU A 111 12.98 -2.52 -10.77
C LEU A 111 13.34 -3.25 -12.07
N ALA A 112 12.42 -4.04 -12.63
CA ALA A 112 12.63 -4.70 -13.93
C ALA A 112 12.78 -3.69 -15.07
N GLY A 113 11.97 -2.63 -15.07
CA GLY A 113 12.08 -1.52 -16.01
C GLY A 113 13.44 -0.81 -15.93
N ILE A 114 13.95 -0.56 -14.71
CA ILE A 114 15.28 0.02 -14.50
C ILE A 114 16.39 -0.92 -15.02
N GLU A 115 16.27 -2.23 -14.83
CA GLU A 115 17.23 -3.19 -15.40
C GLU A 115 17.19 -3.20 -16.94
N ASN A 116 16.03 -2.96 -17.56
CA ASN A 116 15.94 -2.77 -19.02
C ASN A 116 16.70 -1.51 -19.48
N VAL A 117 16.54 -0.40 -18.75
CA VAL A 117 17.29 0.84 -19.02
C VAL A 117 18.80 0.61 -18.89
N LYS A 118 19.24 -0.09 -17.84
CA LYS A 118 20.64 -0.47 -17.67
C LYS A 118 21.17 -1.29 -18.85
N ARG A 119 20.40 -2.28 -19.32
CA ARG A 119 20.77 -3.08 -20.49
C ARG A 119 20.88 -2.23 -21.76
N HIS A 120 19.99 -1.25 -21.94
CA HIS A 120 20.03 -0.31 -23.05
C HIS A 120 21.29 0.57 -23.01
N PHE A 121 21.67 1.10 -21.85
CA PHE A 121 22.93 1.84 -21.71
C PHE A 121 24.14 0.96 -22.00
N LEU A 122 24.16 -0.28 -21.51
CA LEU A 122 25.25 -1.23 -21.75
C LEU A 122 25.39 -1.63 -23.22
N ALA A 123 24.28 -1.66 -23.97
CA ALA A 123 24.32 -1.93 -25.41
C ALA A 123 25.05 -0.83 -26.20
N LYS A 124 25.17 0.38 -25.64
CA LYS A 124 25.91 1.50 -26.24
C LYS A 124 27.37 1.61 -25.75
N GLY A 125 27.78 0.80 -24.78
CA GLY A 125 29.14 0.82 -24.23
C GLY A 125 29.17 0.62 -22.71
N SER A 126 30.24 1.07 -22.07
CA SER A 126 30.31 1.07 -20.60
C SER A 126 29.43 2.16 -20.00
N LEU A 127 28.84 1.89 -18.84
CA LEU A 127 28.07 2.90 -18.10
C LEU A 127 28.94 4.10 -17.72
N SER A 128 28.47 5.30 -18.03
CA SER A 128 29.04 6.55 -17.54
C SER A 128 28.86 6.66 -16.01
N SER A 129 29.61 7.55 -15.36
CA SER A 129 29.41 7.83 -13.93
C SER A 129 27.99 8.35 -13.64
N ALA A 130 27.45 9.20 -14.52
CA ALA A 130 26.10 9.74 -14.39
C ALA A 130 25.03 8.65 -14.52
N GLN A 131 25.17 7.74 -15.50
CA GLN A 131 24.26 6.61 -15.69
C GLN A 131 24.27 5.66 -14.48
N LYS A 132 25.44 5.37 -13.89
CA LYS A 132 25.53 4.54 -12.68
C LYS A 132 24.75 5.17 -11.51
N ILE A 133 25.02 6.44 -11.22
CA ILE A 133 24.35 7.17 -10.13
C ILE A 133 22.84 7.24 -10.38
N PHE A 134 22.41 7.50 -11.62
CA PHE A 134 21.00 7.53 -12.01
C PHE A 134 20.30 6.20 -11.79
N LEU A 135 20.92 5.08 -12.19
CA LEU A 135 20.36 3.74 -11.99
C LEU A 135 20.24 3.41 -10.49
N ASP A 136 21.29 3.68 -9.71
CA ASP A 136 21.29 3.45 -8.27
C ASP A 136 20.21 4.31 -7.57
N ALA A 137 20.11 5.60 -7.92
CA ALA A 137 19.08 6.50 -7.40
C ALA A 137 17.67 6.04 -7.80
N SER A 138 17.48 5.58 -9.03
CA SER A 138 16.18 5.07 -9.52
C SER A 138 15.76 3.80 -8.78
N GLN A 139 16.69 2.87 -8.53
CA GLN A 139 16.43 1.66 -7.75
C GLN A 139 16.09 2.00 -6.30
N ALA A 140 16.88 2.89 -5.67
CA ALA A 140 16.60 3.38 -4.32
C ALA A 140 15.22 4.04 -4.24
N LYS A 141 14.88 4.90 -5.21
CA LYS A 141 13.57 5.55 -5.28
C LYS A 141 12.43 4.54 -5.37
N ALA A 142 12.57 3.51 -6.22
CA ALA A 142 11.54 2.48 -6.37
C ALA A 142 11.28 1.74 -5.05
N ILE A 143 12.36 1.31 -4.38
CA ILE A 143 12.28 0.60 -3.10
C ILE A 143 11.71 1.49 -1.99
N THR A 144 12.25 2.70 -1.82
CA THR A 144 11.79 3.62 -0.77
C THR A 144 10.35 4.07 -0.99
N SER A 145 9.92 4.28 -2.25
CA SER A 145 8.53 4.62 -2.57
C SER A 145 7.57 3.48 -2.22
N GLY A 146 7.94 2.24 -2.55
CA GLY A 146 7.17 1.05 -2.18
C GLY A 146 7.02 0.93 -0.66
N TYR A 147 8.13 1.06 0.07
CA TYR A 147 8.13 1.03 1.54
C TYR A 147 7.27 2.14 2.15
N LYS A 148 7.39 3.37 1.65
CA LYS A 148 6.56 4.51 2.08
C LYS A 148 5.06 4.20 1.94
N LYS A 149 4.61 3.69 0.79
CA LYS A 149 3.20 3.35 0.57
C LYS A 149 2.69 2.29 1.56
N THR A 150 3.50 1.27 1.84
CA THR A 150 3.17 0.24 2.86
C THR A 150 3.05 0.86 4.25
N VAL A 151 4.05 1.62 4.66
CA VAL A 151 4.08 2.29 5.97
C VAL A 151 2.89 3.24 6.13
N GLU A 152 2.57 4.05 5.13
CA GLU A 152 1.41 4.97 5.17
C GLU A 152 0.09 4.23 5.33
N THR A 153 -0.05 3.04 4.75
CA THR A 153 -1.26 2.21 4.86
C THR A 153 -1.41 1.69 6.29
N GLU A 154 -0.38 1.04 6.83
CA GLU A 154 -0.40 0.46 8.17
C GLU A 154 -0.52 1.54 9.27
N ILE A 155 0.24 2.63 9.15
CA ILE A 155 0.20 3.75 10.09
C ILE A 155 -1.17 4.44 10.06
N SER A 156 -1.83 4.56 8.91
CA SER A 156 -3.16 5.17 8.81
C SER A 156 -4.20 4.37 9.60
N GLU A 157 -4.15 3.05 9.56
CA GLU A 157 -5.02 2.17 10.36
C GLU A 157 -4.76 2.32 11.85
N LEU A 158 -3.49 2.31 12.27
CA LEU A 158 -3.10 2.49 13.67
C LEU A 158 -3.49 3.88 14.20
N LYS A 159 -3.30 4.95 13.42
CA LYS A 159 -3.73 6.30 13.79
C LYS A 159 -5.24 6.37 14.04
N LYS A 160 -6.05 5.73 13.20
CA LYS A 160 -7.51 5.65 13.39
C LYS A 160 -7.87 4.89 14.66
N TRP A 161 -7.17 3.79 14.94
CA TRP A 161 -7.36 3.03 16.17
C TRP A 161 -7.03 3.87 17.40
N PHE A 162 -5.85 4.49 17.46
CA PHE A 162 -5.46 5.37 18.56
C PHE A 162 -6.41 6.54 18.77
N GLN A 163 -6.89 7.17 17.70
CA GLN A 163 -7.92 8.21 17.82
C GLN A 163 -9.22 7.69 18.42
N THR A 164 -9.56 6.42 18.16
CA THR A 164 -10.73 5.77 18.76
C THR A 164 -10.51 5.48 20.23
N GLU A 165 -9.34 4.97 20.61
CA GLU A 165 -9.00 4.73 22.01
C GLU A 165 -8.89 6.03 22.83
N ILE A 166 -8.42 7.12 22.23
CA ILE A 166 -8.47 8.45 22.85
C ILE A 166 -9.93 8.84 23.15
N ARG A 167 -10.86 8.64 22.22
CA ARG A 167 -12.30 8.91 22.47
C ARG A 167 -12.84 8.01 23.57
N ASN A 168 -12.58 6.71 23.49
CA ASN A 168 -13.01 5.72 24.48
C ASN A 168 -12.51 6.07 25.89
N ALA A 169 -11.24 6.45 26.05
CA ALA A 169 -10.65 6.85 27.32
C ALA A 169 -11.32 8.11 27.90
N ASN A 170 -11.61 9.10 27.05
CA ASN A 170 -12.34 10.30 27.47
C ASN A 170 -13.77 9.96 27.89
N GLU A 171 -14.50 9.17 27.09
CA GLU A 171 -15.88 8.76 27.36
C GLU A 171 -15.99 7.89 28.62
N LEU A 172 -15.05 6.96 28.81
CA LEU A 172 -14.97 6.11 29.99
C LEU A 172 -14.81 6.97 31.25
N TRP A 173 -13.88 7.94 31.24
CA TRP A 173 -13.71 8.82 32.40
C TRP A 173 -14.95 9.68 32.68
N GLN A 174 -15.62 10.20 31.66
CA GLN A 174 -16.87 10.93 31.87
C GLN A 174 -17.97 10.04 32.46
N THR A 175 -18.13 8.83 31.92
CA THR A 175 -19.11 7.85 32.41
C THR A 175 -18.80 7.44 33.85
N THR A 176 -17.54 7.15 34.19
CA THR A 176 -17.12 6.83 35.56
C THR A 176 -17.51 7.93 36.55
N LYS A 177 -17.30 9.21 36.20
CA LYS A 177 -17.73 10.34 37.06
C LYS A 177 -19.25 10.43 37.19
N LEU A 178 -20.00 10.16 36.11
CA LEU A 178 -21.46 10.17 36.14
C LEU A 178 -22.01 9.04 37.03
N ASP A 179 -21.45 7.84 36.92
CA ASP A 179 -21.84 6.69 37.73
C ASP A 179 -21.49 6.89 39.20
N ALA A 180 -20.29 7.41 39.50
CA ALA A 180 -19.89 7.74 40.87
C ALA A 180 -20.86 8.75 41.51
N ARG A 181 -21.26 9.77 40.75
CA ARG A 181 -22.25 10.76 41.20
C ARG A 181 -23.66 10.17 41.39
N TYR A 182 -24.06 9.25 40.52
CA TYR A 182 -25.37 8.61 40.61
C TYR A 182 -25.47 7.68 41.82
N TRP A 183 -24.48 6.81 42.02
CA TRP A 183 -24.48 5.84 43.11
C TRP A 183 -24.04 6.44 44.45
N GLY A 184 -23.18 7.45 44.41
CA GLY A 184 -22.69 8.20 45.56
C GLY A 184 -23.49 9.45 45.86
N ALA A 185 -24.80 9.51 45.57
CA ALA A 185 -25.59 10.74 45.64
C ALA A 185 -25.59 11.47 47.01
N SER A 186 -25.20 10.79 48.09
CA SER A 186 -25.02 11.36 49.44
C SER A 186 -23.60 11.88 49.72
N LEU A 187 -22.66 11.64 48.82
CA LEU A 187 -21.25 12.01 48.93
C LEU A 187 -21.01 13.37 48.27
N THR A 188 -19.96 14.05 48.72
CA THR A 188 -19.39 15.19 48.01
C THR A 188 -18.57 14.73 46.81
N HIS A 189 -18.32 15.64 45.86
CA HIS A 189 -17.46 15.34 44.71
C HIS A 189 -16.05 14.86 45.11
N TYR A 190 -15.52 15.34 46.24
CA TYR A 190 -14.23 14.89 46.74
C TYR A 190 -14.29 13.45 47.24
N GLU A 191 -15.31 13.10 48.04
CA GLU A 191 -15.51 11.73 48.54
C GLU A 191 -15.79 10.73 47.42
N GLU A 192 -16.50 11.14 46.36
CA GLU A 192 -16.67 10.34 45.14
C GLU A 192 -15.31 10.01 44.49
N LEU A 193 -14.46 11.01 44.30
CA LEU A 193 -13.15 10.84 43.68
C LEU A 193 -12.18 10.05 44.57
N GLU A 194 -12.23 10.24 45.89
CA GLU A 194 -11.41 9.49 46.86
C GLU A 194 -11.82 8.01 46.90
N ALA A 195 -13.12 7.72 46.83
CA ALA A 195 -13.61 6.34 46.75
C ALA A 195 -13.15 5.64 45.46
N LEU A 196 -13.20 6.33 44.32
CA LEU A 196 -12.67 5.82 43.05
C LEU A 196 -11.14 5.61 43.11
N ASP A 197 -10.40 6.58 43.64
CA ASP A 197 -8.94 6.51 43.78
C ASP A 197 -8.49 5.36 44.69
N SER A 198 -9.25 5.08 45.76
CA SER A 198 -8.98 3.93 46.65
C SER A 198 -9.01 2.57 45.93
N LEU A 199 -9.66 2.50 44.77
CA LEU A 199 -9.71 1.33 43.88
C LEU A 199 -8.79 1.45 42.66
N GLY A 200 -7.95 2.48 42.59
CA GLY A 200 -7.05 2.77 41.47
C GLY A 200 -7.75 3.37 40.24
N VAL A 201 -9.01 3.77 40.38
CA VAL A 201 -9.83 4.35 39.31
C VAL A 201 -9.62 5.86 39.31
N THR A 202 -8.68 6.35 38.51
CA THR A 202 -8.32 7.77 38.48
C THR A 202 -8.43 8.33 37.07
N GLU A 203 -8.59 9.65 36.96
CA GLU A 203 -8.46 10.33 35.67
C GLU A 203 -7.12 10.03 35.01
N ARG A 204 -6.08 9.88 35.83
CA ARG A 204 -4.74 9.57 35.35
C ARG A 204 -4.67 8.20 34.70
N SER A 205 -5.16 7.16 35.39
CA SER A 205 -5.10 5.78 34.92
C SER A 205 -6.07 5.50 33.76
N ILE A 206 -7.25 6.14 33.75
CA ILE A 206 -8.26 5.94 32.69
C ILE A 206 -7.98 6.79 31.45
N ARG A 207 -7.57 8.05 31.64
CA ARG A 207 -7.58 9.05 30.57
C ARG A 207 -6.19 9.62 30.28
N ILE A 208 -5.54 10.23 31.26
CA ILE A 208 -4.33 11.04 30.99
C ILE A 208 -3.18 10.19 30.49
N ASP A 209 -2.82 9.11 31.20
CA ASP A 209 -1.66 8.29 30.84
C ASP A 209 -1.88 7.56 29.49
N PRO A 210 -3.04 6.91 29.23
CA PRO A 210 -3.32 6.29 27.93
C PRO A 210 -3.34 7.31 26.78
N VAL A 211 -4.02 8.44 26.93
CA VAL A 211 -4.08 9.46 25.87
C VAL A 211 -2.67 9.99 25.55
N ASN A 212 -1.86 10.29 26.56
CA ASN A 212 -0.48 10.73 26.36
C ASN A 212 0.37 9.67 25.65
N GLU A 213 0.19 8.39 25.94
CA GLU A 213 0.88 7.29 25.24
C GLU A 213 0.45 7.20 23.76
N TYR A 214 -0.84 7.26 23.49
CA TYR A 214 -1.39 7.22 22.13
C TYR A 214 -0.92 8.41 21.30
N GLU A 215 -0.95 9.63 21.85
CA GLU A 215 -0.49 10.84 21.17
C GLU A 215 1.02 10.79 20.87
N ARG A 216 1.84 10.32 21.81
CA ARG A 216 3.29 10.12 21.60
C ARG A 216 3.57 9.09 20.50
N THR A 217 2.79 8.01 20.46
CA THR A 217 2.93 6.98 19.43
C THR A 217 2.57 7.52 18.04
N VAL A 218 1.46 8.26 17.95
CA VAL A 218 1.06 8.95 16.70
C VAL A 218 2.11 9.96 16.25
N ALA A 219 2.72 10.71 17.17
CA ALA A 219 3.80 11.65 16.85
C ALA A 219 5.04 10.93 16.31
N THR A 220 5.39 9.76 16.87
CA THR A 220 6.50 8.93 16.39
C THR A 220 6.27 8.47 14.96
N PHE A 221 5.05 8.01 14.65
CA PHE A 221 4.67 7.61 13.29
C PHE A 221 4.77 8.74 12.26
N ARG A 222 4.30 9.95 12.62
CA ARG A 222 4.43 11.13 11.74
C ARG A 222 5.90 11.43 11.42
N LYS A 223 6.77 11.35 12.42
CA LYS A 223 8.21 11.55 12.22
C LYS A 223 8.80 10.53 11.24
N SER A 224 8.42 9.26 11.33
CA SER A 224 8.86 8.23 10.37
C SER A 224 8.38 8.50 8.94
N GLU A 225 7.13 8.95 8.76
CA GLU A 225 6.62 9.36 7.44
C GLU A 225 7.42 10.55 6.87
N GLU A 226 7.70 11.57 7.69
CA GLU A 226 8.49 12.75 7.31
C GLU A 226 9.93 12.39 6.91
N GLU A 227 10.56 11.45 7.63
CA GLU A 227 11.90 10.94 7.33
C GLU A 227 11.93 10.21 5.97
N LEU A 228 10.92 9.38 5.67
CA LEU A 228 10.79 8.70 4.38
C LEU A 228 10.58 9.69 3.24
N GLU A 229 9.73 10.70 3.43
CA GLU A 229 9.55 11.76 2.44
C GLU A 229 10.84 12.54 2.20
N ARG A 230 11.58 12.86 3.25
CA ARG A 230 12.85 13.57 3.12
C ARG A 230 13.87 12.72 2.36
N LEU A 231 13.95 11.42 2.65
CA LEU A 231 14.81 10.50 1.93
C LEU A 231 14.45 10.46 0.43
N LEU A 232 13.17 10.35 0.09
CA LEU A 232 12.72 10.37 -1.30
C LEU A 232 13.10 11.68 -2.01
N ARG A 233 12.86 12.84 -1.39
CA ARG A 233 13.26 14.13 -1.96
C ARG A 233 14.76 14.20 -2.23
N ASN A 234 15.60 13.68 -1.32
CA ASN A 234 17.06 13.66 -1.51
C ASN A 234 17.47 12.74 -2.68
N ILE A 235 16.82 11.59 -2.83
CA ILE A 235 17.06 10.67 -3.95
C ILE A 235 16.66 11.34 -5.27
N GLU A 236 15.50 11.99 -5.31
CA GLU A 236 15.02 12.71 -6.50
C GLU A 236 15.97 13.82 -6.94
N GLN A 237 16.44 14.64 -5.99
CA GLN A 237 17.44 15.67 -6.27
C GLN A 237 18.74 15.08 -6.83
N THR A 238 19.17 13.93 -6.31
CA THR A 238 20.38 13.25 -6.80
C THR A 238 20.19 12.77 -8.24
N SER A 239 19.04 12.17 -8.55
CA SER A 239 18.68 11.71 -9.89
C SER A 239 18.62 12.88 -10.89
N ASN A 240 17.91 13.95 -10.54
CA ASN A 240 17.71 15.11 -11.42
C ASN A 240 19.05 15.78 -11.79
N ARG A 241 19.97 15.91 -10.84
CA ARG A 241 21.32 16.44 -11.10
C ARG A 241 22.11 15.62 -12.13
N GLN A 242 21.93 14.30 -12.17
CA GLN A 242 22.62 13.49 -13.17
C GLN A 242 22.05 13.74 -14.56
N VAL A 243 20.73 13.94 -14.66
CA VAL A 243 20.09 14.20 -15.94
C VAL A 243 20.50 15.54 -16.55
N ASP A 244 20.65 16.57 -15.73
CA ASP A 244 21.17 17.86 -16.20
C ASP A 244 22.58 17.75 -16.83
N SER A 245 23.35 16.72 -16.44
CA SER A 245 24.70 16.47 -16.95
C SER A 245 24.78 15.45 -18.10
N ASP A 246 23.70 14.72 -18.37
CA ASP A 246 23.64 13.64 -19.38
C ASP A 246 22.29 13.66 -20.10
N HIS A 247 22.27 14.24 -21.30
CA HIS A 247 21.07 14.39 -22.12
C HIS A 247 20.40 13.05 -22.47
N GLU A 248 21.10 11.90 -22.44
CA GLU A 248 20.42 10.62 -22.67
C GLU A 248 19.47 10.25 -21.53
N LEU A 249 19.71 10.78 -20.32
CA LEU A 249 18.88 10.50 -19.16
C LEU A 249 17.56 11.26 -19.14
N SER A 250 17.40 12.32 -19.95
CA SER A 250 16.17 13.14 -19.95
C SER A 250 14.92 12.37 -20.37
N HIS A 251 15.11 11.26 -21.09
CA HIS A 251 14.02 10.37 -21.47
C HIS A 251 13.47 9.53 -20.29
N TYR A 252 14.13 9.55 -19.14
CA TYR A 252 13.83 8.72 -17.97
C TYR A 252 13.65 9.55 -16.68
N LEU A 253 13.36 10.84 -16.80
CA LEU A 253 13.09 11.76 -15.67
C LEU A 253 11.69 11.60 -15.09
N PHE A 254 11.64 11.57 -13.76
CA PHE A 254 10.45 11.41 -12.92
C PHE A 254 9.57 12.65 -12.85
#